data_AF-A0AAE0KNQ1-F1
#
_entry.id   AF-A0AAE0KNQ1-F1
#
_cell.length_a   1.000
_cell.length_b   1.000
_cell.length_c   1.000
_cell.angle_alpha   90.00
_cell.angle_beta   90.00
_cell.angle_gamma   90.00
#
_symmetry.space_group_name_H-M   'P 1'
#
loop_
_entity.id
_entity.type
_entity.pdbx_description
1 polymer ?
#
loop_
_entity_poly.entity_id
_entity_poly.type
_entity_poly.pdbx_seq_one_letter_code
_entity_poly.pdbx_strand_id
1 'polypeptide(L)'
;MLSLPTPSLYQASKCFVTHGVMSHLDPNQPPSKSKPWSTLTSQDFVNRADLIVPQEAYDAIHAKLVEGRRAPEFKRVVMSLHDILTSEFFVEYIKKGDILMLSEGRRDIDNVFSLESGILALFLDKEAYERAGLVGKPHGVKGRRGLKPRWIVQLDLTNPSMSRGHKGFDRLVYASKNALNASTVWLFCNMASTTPDPDPLSQHFPSGYTCNPRVMRDVSVIIPPLNPQLDSTILGPIEDFESFATEIYEWLSLVRLQSPRIQLGDQIDPYLCRYQIPGPSEQGSKICKISWQGFISPSWAREILVDVISALPSKTWFSFSTTTFSKGMAGDNSECTILRPPGSPGEYIMWEVKAHE
;
A
#
# COMPACT_ATOMS: atom_id res chain seq x y z
N MET A 1 4.95 -47.67 13.92
CA MET A 1 5.00 -46.61 12.91
C MET A 1 4.91 -45.28 13.64
N LEU A 2 5.98 -44.49 13.65
CA LEU A 2 5.96 -43.14 14.20
C LEU A 2 5.31 -42.24 13.15
N SER A 3 4.08 -41.79 13.38
CA SER A 3 3.45 -40.78 12.52
C SER A 3 4.20 -39.47 12.71
N LEU A 4 4.93 -39.04 11.70
CA LEU A 4 5.48 -37.68 11.65
C LEU A 4 4.32 -36.68 11.78
N PRO A 5 4.45 -35.63 12.61
CA PRO A 5 3.46 -34.57 12.67
C PRO A 5 3.33 -33.95 11.28
N THR A 6 2.08 -33.79 10.82
CA THR A 6 1.78 -33.10 9.57
C THR A 6 2.45 -31.72 9.63
N PRO A 7 3.28 -31.33 8.64
CA PRO A 7 3.92 -30.04 8.67
C PRO A 7 2.82 -28.97 8.76
N SER A 8 2.97 -28.05 9.70
CA SER A 8 2.12 -26.87 9.77
C SER A 8 2.23 -26.13 8.45
N LEU A 9 1.17 -26.15 7.63
CA LEU A 9 1.05 -25.31 6.45
C LEU A 9 1.00 -23.84 6.92
N TYR A 10 2.17 -23.21 7.02
CA TYR A 10 2.25 -21.76 6.90
C TYR A 10 1.85 -21.45 5.46
N GLN A 11 0.63 -20.97 5.26
CA GLN A 11 0.26 -20.43 3.97
C GLN A 11 0.99 -19.10 3.82
N ALA A 12 2.12 -19.15 3.11
CA ALA A 12 2.94 -17.97 2.84
C ALA A 12 2.12 -16.89 2.12
N SER A 13 2.48 -15.62 2.32
CA SER A 13 1.98 -14.51 1.52
C SER A 13 2.13 -14.86 0.05
N LYS A 14 1.04 -14.80 -0.71
CA LYS A 14 1.07 -15.14 -2.13
C LYS A 14 1.56 -13.92 -2.91
N CYS A 15 2.62 -14.12 -3.69
CA CYS A 15 3.04 -13.19 -4.72
C CYS A 15 2.44 -13.62 -6.05
N PHE A 16 1.63 -12.77 -6.67
CA PHE A 16 1.09 -12.99 -8.01
C PHE A 16 1.87 -12.13 -8.99
N VAL A 17 2.28 -12.70 -10.12
CA VAL A 17 2.92 -11.97 -11.21
C VAL A 17 1.95 -11.86 -12.37
N THR A 18 1.88 -10.69 -13.00
CA THR A 18 1.11 -10.44 -14.22
C THR A 18 2.00 -9.74 -15.23
N HIS A 19 2.19 -10.32 -16.41
CA HIS A 19 2.69 -9.61 -17.60
C HIS A 19 1.49 -9.20 -18.46
N GLY A 20 1.50 -7.96 -18.93
CA GLY A 20 0.36 -7.43 -19.69
C GLY A 20 0.72 -6.19 -20.49
N VAL A 21 -0.26 -5.74 -21.27
CA VAL A 21 -0.17 -4.54 -22.10
C VAL A 21 -1.05 -3.44 -21.48
N MET A 22 -0.47 -2.27 -21.21
CA MET A 22 -1.19 -1.07 -20.83
C MET A 22 -1.96 -0.55 -22.04
N SER A 23 -3.25 -0.31 -21.85
CA SER A 23 -4.06 0.46 -22.81
C SER A 23 -3.52 1.88 -22.93
N HIS A 24 -3.78 2.53 -24.07
CA HIS A 24 -3.45 3.94 -24.27
C HIS A 24 -3.91 4.77 -23.06
N LEU A 25 -2.98 5.51 -22.46
CA LEU A 25 -3.23 6.32 -21.29
C LEU A 25 -3.65 7.72 -21.72
N ASP A 26 -4.89 8.10 -21.41
CA ASP A 26 -5.28 9.50 -21.37
C ASP A 26 -4.97 10.04 -19.95
N PRO A 27 -4.03 11.00 -19.79
CA PRO A 27 -3.71 11.57 -18.49
C PRO A 27 -4.91 12.18 -17.76
N ASN A 28 -5.93 12.63 -18.50
CA ASN A 28 -7.14 13.22 -17.92
C ASN A 28 -8.17 12.17 -17.52
N GLN A 29 -8.09 10.96 -18.06
CA GLN A 29 -9.00 9.85 -17.77
C GLN A 29 -8.21 8.53 -17.65
N PRO A 30 -7.42 8.36 -16.58
CA PRO A 30 -6.66 7.13 -16.39
C PRO A 30 -7.61 5.93 -16.25
N PRO A 31 -7.27 4.76 -16.82
CA PRO A 31 -8.09 3.57 -16.66
C PRO A 31 -8.24 3.21 -15.18
N SER A 32 -9.43 2.80 -14.76
CA SER A 32 -9.71 2.48 -13.35
C SER A 32 -9.94 0.99 -13.07
N LYS A 33 -10.40 0.25 -14.08
CA LYS A 33 -10.83 -1.16 -13.92
C LYS A 33 -9.78 -2.18 -14.37
N SER A 34 -8.88 -1.81 -15.27
CA SER A 34 -7.82 -2.69 -15.76
C SER A 34 -6.61 -2.69 -14.83
N LYS A 35 -5.86 -3.78 -14.82
CA LYS A 35 -4.52 -3.81 -14.22
C LYS A 35 -3.58 -2.92 -15.05
N PRO A 36 -2.62 -2.22 -14.40
CA PRO A 36 -2.31 -2.26 -12.96
C PRO A 36 -3.16 -1.31 -12.08
N TRP A 37 -4.05 -0.52 -12.67
CA TRP A 37 -4.78 0.57 -12.02
C TRP A 37 -5.77 0.11 -10.94
N SER A 38 -6.49 -0.98 -11.21
CA SER A 38 -7.42 -1.57 -10.24
C SER A 38 -6.70 -2.11 -9.02
N THR A 39 -5.51 -2.70 -9.19
CA THR A 39 -4.66 -3.16 -8.08
C THR A 39 -4.24 -2.01 -7.18
N LEU A 40 -3.69 -0.92 -7.75
CA LEU A 40 -3.33 0.27 -6.96
C LEU A 40 -4.52 0.88 -6.22
N THR A 41 -5.68 0.96 -6.90
CA THR A 41 -6.91 1.52 -6.29
C THR A 41 -7.46 0.63 -5.18
N SER A 42 -7.21 -0.69 -5.22
CA SER A 42 -7.68 -1.65 -4.22
C SER A 42 -6.81 -1.73 -2.96
N GLN A 43 -5.66 -1.04 -2.93
CA GLN A 43 -4.85 -0.93 -1.73
C GLN A 43 -5.59 -0.10 -0.69
N ASP A 44 -5.46 -0.42 0.60
CA ASP A 44 -6.13 0.32 1.68
C ASP A 44 -5.32 1.56 2.07
N PHE A 45 -4.25 1.38 2.84
CA PHE A 45 -3.45 2.49 3.37
C PHE A 45 -2.02 2.36 2.87
N VAL A 46 -1.58 3.23 1.96
CA VAL A 46 -0.22 3.19 1.43
C VAL A 46 0.71 3.86 2.44
N ASN A 47 1.71 3.12 2.91
CA ASN A 47 2.74 3.63 3.82
C ASN A 47 3.94 4.19 3.05
N ARG A 48 4.28 3.57 1.92
CA ARG A 48 5.47 3.90 1.15
C ARG A 48 5.23 3.75 -0.34
N ALA A 49 5.73 4.70 -1.12
CA ALA A 49 5.84 4.59 -2.57
C ALA A 49 7.30 4.80 -2.98
N ASP A 50 7.84 3.94 -3.83
CA ASP A 50 9.20 4.01 -4.35
C ASP A 50 9.16 4.02 -5.89
N LEU A 51 9.84 4.98 -6.50
CA LEU A 51 10.07 5.05 -7.93
C LEU A 51 11.56 4.82 -8.20
N ILE A 52 11.88 3.93 -9.12
CA ILE A 52 13.23 3.64 -9.60
C ILE A 52 13.26 3.89 -11.11
N VAL A 53 14.22 4.69 -11.56
CA VAL A 53 14.44 5.03 -12.97
C VAL A 53 15.95 5.05 -13.30
N PRO A 54 16.33 4.96 -14.59
CA PRO A 54 17.67 5.34 -15.03
C PRO A 54 18.03 6.77 -14.60
N GLN A 55 19.30 6.99 -14.24
CA GLN A 55 19.77 8.32 -13.84
C GLN A 55 19.57 9.38 -14.93
N GLU A 56 19.69 9.00 -16.20
CA GLU A 56 19.48 9.87 -17.36
C GLU A 56 18.04 10.39 -17.48
N ALA A 57 17.08 9.66 -16.92
CA ALA A 57 15.67 10.02 -16.96
C ALA A 57 15.22 10.89 -15.77
N TYR A 58 16.12 11.15 -14.82
CA TYR A 58 15.81 11.89 -13.60
C TYR A 58 15.29 13.30 -13.89
N ASP A 59 15.95 14.05 -14.77
CA ASP A 59 15.59 15.45 -15.02
C ASP A 59 14.16 15.58 -15.59
N ALA A 60 13.74 14.62 -16.42
CA ALA A 60 12.39 14.57 -16.98
C ALA A 60 11.29 14.37 -15.91
N ILE A 61 11.59 13.61 -14.86
CA ILE A 61 10.62 13.36 -13.78
C ILE A 61 10.76 14.35 -12.61
N HIS A 62 11.93 14.96 -12.41
CA HIS A 62 12.19 15.86 -11.29
C HIS A 62 11.25 17.06 -11.29
N ALA A 63 11.18 17.76 -12.42
CA ALA A 63 10.32 18.94 -12.56
C ALA A 63 8.83 18.59 -12.32
N LYS A 64 8.38 17.40 -12.74
CA LYS A 64 6.97 17.02 -12.62
C LYS A 64 6.60 16.46 -11.25
N LEU A 65 7.43 15.56 -10.70
CA LEU A 65 7.10 14.78 -9.50
C LEU A 65 7.63 15.39 -8.21
N VAL A 66 8.74 16.14 -8.27
CA VAL A 66 9.40 16.71 -7.09
C VAL A 66 9.04 18.20 -6.94
N GLU A 67 9.08 18.96 -8.04
CA GLU A 67 8.77 20.40 -8.01
C GLU A 67 7.30 20.71 -8.31
N GLY A 68 6.74 20.07 -9.35
CA GLY A 68 5.40 20.40 -9.87
C GLY A 68 4.24 19.76 -9.11
N ARG A 69 4.47 18.70 -8.34
CA ARG A 69 3.43 17.97 -7.63
C ARG A 69 3.52 18.20 -6.13
N ARG A 70 2.38 18.54 -5.51
CA ARG A 70 2.28 18.64 -4.06
C ARG A 70 2.49 17.28 -3.42
N ALA A 71 3.42 17.21 -2.47
CA ALA A 71 3.64 16.02 -1.66
C ALA A 71 2.38 15.67 -0.85
N PRO A 72 2.09 14.38 -0.62
CA PRO A 72 0.90 13.99 0.12
C PRO A 72 1.02 14.46 1.57
N GLU A 73 -0.08 14.98 2.09
CA GLU A 73 -0.18 15.50 3.45
C GLU A 73 -1.15 14.66 4.27
N PHE A 74 -0.81 14.47 5.53
CA PHE A 74 -1.67 13.81 6.50
C PHE A 74 -1.53 14.48 7.86
N LYS A 75 -2.53 14.29 8.70
CA LYS A 75 -2.56 14.81 10.06
C LYS A 75 -2.54 13.63 11.04
N ARG A 76 -1.88 13.82 12.17
CA ARG A 76 -2.00 12.97 13.36
C ARG A 76 -2.87 13.69 14.38
N VAL A 77 -3.86 13.01 14.91
CA VAL A 77 -4.83 13.61 15.85
C VAL A 77 -5.19 12.61 16.94
N VAL A 78 -5.46 13.09 18.15
CA VAL A 78 -5.98 12.25 19.24
C VAL A 78 -7.46 12.56 19.41
N MET A 79 -8.30 11.55 19.16
CA MET A 79 -9.75 11.69 19.30
C MET A 79 -10.41 10.34 19.59
N SER A 80 -11.60 10.38 20.18
CA SER A 80 -12.41 9.18 20.38
C SER A 80 -13.20 8.84 19.12
N LEU A 81 -13.65 7.58 19.01
CA LEU A 81 -14.61 7.21 17.95
C LEU A 81 -15.92 8.00 18.07
N HIS A 82 -16.28 8.43 19.28
CA HIS A 82 -17.47 9.23 19.52
C HIS A 82 -17.39 10.61 18.86
N ASP A 83 -16.21 11.26 18.93
CA ASP A 83 -15.98 12.57 18.33
C ASP A 83 -16.17 12.53 16.80
N ILE A 84 -15.73 11.44 16.16
CA ILE A 84 -15.89 11.18 14.72
C ILE A 84 -17.38 11.07 14.33
N LEU A 85 -18.20 10.45 15.18
CA LEU A 85 -19.60 10.11 14.88
C LEU A 85 -20.62 11.18 15.26
N THR A 86 -20.30 12.08 16.18
CA THR A 86 -21.29 12.98 16.77
C THR A 86 -21.06 14.46 16.50
N SER A 87 -19.86 14.84 16.07
CA SER A 87 -19.52 16.23 15.76
C SER A 87 -19.83 16.60 14.30
N GLU A 88 -19.59 17.87 13.94
CA GLU A 88 -19.59 18.34 12.55
C GLU A 88 -18.65 17.52 11.65
N PHE A 89 -17.67 16.83 12.23
CA PHE A 89 -16.80 15.89 11.54
C PHE A 89 -17.60 14.87 10.73
N PHE A 90 -18.66 14.29 11.30
CA PHE A 90 -19.47 13.28 10.62
C PHE A 90 -20.15 13.84 9.37
N VAL A 91 -20.63 15.08 9.43
CA VAL A 91 -21.35 15.69 8.31
C VAL A 91 -20.37 16.16 7.25
N GLU A 92 -19.35 16.92 7.63
CA GLU A 92 -18.43 17.55 6.68
C GLU A 92 -17.45 16.55 6.07
N TYR A 93 -16.85 15.66 6.86
CA TYR A 93 -15.82 14.74 6.35
C TYR A 93 -16.35 13.39 5.90
N ILE A 94 -17.44 12.88 6.51
CA ILE A 94 -17.94 11.53 6.20
C ILE A 94 -19.12 11.55 5.22
N LYS A 95 -20.09 12.46 5.41
CA LYS A 95 -21.27 12.54 4.51
C LYS A 95 -21.01 13.35 3.25
N LYS A 96 -20.25 14.45 3.35
CA LYS A 96 -19.97 15.35 2.22
C LYS A 96 -18.57 15.15 1.63
N GLY A 97 -17.59 14.85 2.48
CA GLY A 97 -16.19 14.71 2.11
C GLY A 97 -15.78 13.28 1.75
N ASP A 98 -14.48 13.14 1.49
CA ASP A 98 -13.80 11.85 1.32
C ASP A 98 -12.51 11.88 2.12
N ILE A 99 -12.35 10.92 3.03
CA ILE A 99 -11.26 10.87 3.99
C ILE A 99 -10.75 9.45 4.18
N LEU A 100 -9.48 9.34 4.51
CA LEU A 100 -8.86 8.12 5.02
C LEU A 100 -8.48 8.32 6.47
N MET A 101 -8.84 7.38 7.32
CA MET A 101 -8.36 7.34 8.70
C MET A 101 -7.94 5.95 9.13
N LEU A 102 -6.87 5.89 9.91
CA LEU A 102 -6.35 4.67 10.51
C LEU A 102 -5.94 4.95 11.95
N SER A 103 -6.51 4.21 12.90
CA SER A 103 -6.13 4.31 14.30
C SER A 103 -4.81 3.57 14.58
N GLU A 104 -4.15 3.97 15.65
CA GLU A 104 -3.01 3.24 16.20
C GLU A 104 -3.43 1.82 16.67
N GLY A 105 -2.49 0.87 16.54
CA GLY A 105 -2.63 -0.49 17.05
C GLY A 105 -2.36 -1.57 16.00
N ARG A 106 -2.29 -2.83 16.44
CA ARG A 106 -2.12 -4.01 15.58
C ARG A 106 -3.44 -4.77 15.50
N ARG A 107 -3.96 -5.01 14.28
CA ARG A 107 -5.30 -5.60 14.05
C ARG A 107 -5.56 -6.93 14.79
N ASP A 108 -4.50 -7.73 15.03
CA ASP A 108 -4.60 -9.02 15.71
C ASP A 108 -4.50 -8.95 17.24
N ILE A 109 -4.07 -7.81 17.78
CA ILE A 109 -3.73 -7.64 19.21
C ILE A 109 -4.57 -6.55 19.86
N ASP A 110 -4.69 -5.40 19.21
CA ASP A 110 -5.34 -4.21 19.74
C ASP A 110 -6.72 -4.02 19.10
N ASN A 111 -7.53 -3.16 19.70
CA ASN A 111 -8.76 -2.70 19.06
C ASN A 111 -8.38 -1.61 18.05
N VAL A 112 -8.56 -1.89 16.76
CA VAL A 112 -8.13 -1.00 15.67
C VAL A 112 -9.35 -0.56 14.88
N PHE A 113 -9.35 0.70 14.48
CA PHE A 113 -10.40 1.32 13.72
C PHE A 113 -9.83 1.88 12.42
N SER A 114 -10.58 1.73 11.34
CA SER A 114 -10.23 2.32 10.06
C SER A 114 -11.46 2.88 9.38
N LEU A 115 -11.29 3.99 8.66
CA LEU A 115 -12.33 4.63 7.88
C LEU A 115 -11.78 4.88 6.48
N GLU A 116 -12.44 4.32 5.49
CA GLU A 116 -12.05 4.43 4.08
C GLU A 116 -13.30 4.52 3.23
N SER A 117 -13.40 5.54 2.37
CA SER A 117 -14.56 5.76 1.49
C SER A 117 -15.90 5.71 2.25
N GLY A 118 -15.93 6.25 3.47
CA GLY A 118 -17.11 6.25 4.34
C GLY A 118 -17.46 4.91 5.01
N ILE A 119 -16.68 3.85 4.78
CA ILE A 119 -16.83 2.56 5.45
C ILE A 119 -15.98 2.54 6.72
N LEU A 120 -16.64 2.47 7.88
CA LEU A 120 -16.01 2.29 9.18
C LEU A 120 -15.83 0.80 9.47
N ALA A 121 -14.59 0.35 9.62
CA ALA A 121 -14.26 -0.99 10.08
C ALA A 121 -13.70 -0.95 11.51
N LEU A 122 -14.25 -1.78 12.39
CA LEU A 122 -13.81 -1.95 13.77
C LEU A 122 -13.29 -3.38 13.94
N PHE A 123 -12.00 -3.51 14.22
CA PHE A 123 -11.35 -4.75 14.59
C PHE A 123 -11.32 -4.84 16.10
N LEU A 124 -12.10 -5.76 16.66
CA LEU A 124 -12.38 -5.83 18.09
C LEU A 124 -11.93 -7.16 18.68
N ASP A 125 -11.40 -7.12 19.90
CA ASP A 125 -11.32 -8.28 20.76
C ASP A 125 -12.73 -8.73 21.21
N LYS A 126 -12.79 -9.90 21.85
CA LYS A 126 -14.05 -10.48 22.34
C LYS A 126 -14.79 -9.56 23.29
N GLU A 127 -14.09 -8.98 24.25
CA GLU A 127 -14.70 -8.21 25.34
C GLU A 127 -15.27 -6.89 24.80
N ALA A 128 -14.49 -6.17 24.00
CA ALA A 128 -14.90 -4.94 23.33
C ALA A 128 -16.08 -5.20 22.38
N TYR A 129 -16.07 -6.31 21.62
CA TYR A 129 -17.17 -6.69 20.74
C TYR A 129 -18.47 -6.98 21.50
N GLU A 130 -18.41 -7.82 22.54
CA GLU A 130 -19.57 -8.18 23.36
C GLU A 130 -20.14 -6.96 24.11
N ARG A 131 -19.27 -6.09 24.65
CA ARG A 131 -19.70 -4.85 25.32
C ARG A 131 -20.26 -3.81 24.34
N ALA A 132 -19.68 -3.69 23.14
CA ALA A 132 -20.20 -2.78 22.11
C ALA A 132 -21.56 -3.25 21.60
N GLY A 133 -21.78 -4.57 21.60
CA GLY A 133 -23.01 -5.19 21.15
C GLY A 133 -23.31 -4.84 19.68
N LEU A 134 -22.29 -4.65 18.84
CA LEU A 134 -22.50 -4.36 17.42
C LEU A 134 -22.59 -5.67 16.62
N VAL A 135 -23.22 -5.61 15.44
CA VAL A 135 -23.32 -6.79 14.56
C VAL A 135 -22.03 -6.91 13.77
N GLY A 136 -21.24 -7.93 14.05
CA GLY A 136 -20.00 -8.24 13.34
C GLY A 136 -19.87 -9.71 13.00
N LYS A 137 -18.78 -10.04 12.30
CA LYS A 137 -18.40 -11.42 11.96
C LYS A 137 -17.07 -11.77 12.62
N PRO A 138 -16.82 -13.05 12.98
CA PRO A 138 -15.50 -13.48 13.40
C PRO A 138 -14.45 -13.13 12.33
N HIS A 139 -13.29 -12.67 12.78
CA HIS A 139 -12.15 -12.27 11.96
C HIS A 139 -10.90 -13.08 12.34
N GLY A 140 -10.07 -13.40 11.34
CA GLY A 140 -8.90 -14.26 11.48
C GLY A 140 -9.17 -15.77 11.42
N VAL A 141 -8.09 -16.55 11.34
CA VAL A 141 -8.15 -18.02 11.18
C VAL A 141 -8.68 -18.67 12.47
N LYS A 142 -9.82 -19.35 12.35
CA LYS A 142 -10.38 -20.18 13.43
C LYS A 142 -9.40 -21.32 13.76
N GLY A 143 -8.91 -21.39 15.00
CA GLY A 143 -8.41 -22.65 15.58
C GLY A 143 -6.91 -22.84 15.78
N ARG A 144 -6.07 -21.79 15.82
CA ARG A 144 -4.70 -21.96 16.36
C ARG A 144 -4.70 -21.87 17.89
N ARG A 145 -4.03 -22.81 18.57
CA ARG A 145 -3.74 -22.72 20.02
C ARG A 145 -2.99 -21.42 20.31
N GLY A 146 -3.59 -20.54 21.11
CA GLY A 146 -2.95 -19.31 21.62
C GLY A 146 -3.41 -17.99 20.99
N LEU A 147 -4.15 -18.00 19.88
CA LEU A 147 -4.71 -16.77 19.31
C LEU A 147 -6.09 -16.48 19.89
N LYS A 148 -6.26 -15.27 20.43
CA LYS A 148 -7.57 -14.79 20.92
C LYS A 148 -8.48 -14.55 19.71
N PRO A 149 -9.75 -14.98 19.75
CA PRO A 149 -10.69 -14.70 18.65
C PRO A 149 -10.87 -13.19 18.49
N ARG A 150 -11.06 -12.75 17.23
CA ARG A 150 -11.31 -11.36 16.84
C ARG A 150 -12.63 -11.25 16.11
N TRP A 151 -13.21 -10.05 16.11
CA TRP A 151 -14.41 -9.72 15.38
C TRP A 151 -14.17 -8.48 14.53
N ILE A 152 -14.74 -8.48 13.33
CA ILE A 152 -14.78 -7.30 12.47
C ILE A 152 -16.23 -6.83 12.34
N VAL A 153 -16.44 -5.56 12.61
CA VAL A 153 -17.71 -4.84 12.39
C VAL A 153 -17.46 -3.85 11.27
N GLN A 154 -18.22 -3.94 10.16
CA GLN A 154 -18.11 -3.03 9.03
C GLN A 154 -19.44 -2.29 8.85
N LEU A 155 -19.38 -0.97 8.83
CA LEU A 155 -20.55 -0.09 8.78
C LEU A 155 -20.32 0.97 7.70
N ASP A 156 -21.20 1.01 6.71
CA ASP A 156 -21.20 2.09 5.72
C ASP A 156 -21.88 3.32 6.34
N LEU A 157 -21.06 4.31 6.72
CA LEU A 157 -21.50 5.55 7.35
C LEU A 157 -22.16 6.51 6.36
N THR A 158 -22.04 6.29 5.05
CA THR A 158 -22.66 7.16 4.02
C THR A 158 -24.16 6.86 3.86
N ASN A 159 -24.57 5.64 4.17
CA ASN A 159 -25.96 5.19 4.07
C ASN A 159 -26.95 6.16 4.78
N PRO A 160 -28.11 6.50 4.18
CA PRO A 160 -29.09 7.39 4.81
C PRO A 160 -29.55 6.95 6.20
N SER A 161 -29.56 5.64 6.47
CA SER A 161 -29.88 5.07 7.79
C SER A 161 -28.80 5.31 8.86
N MET A 162 -27.60 5.74 8.47
CA MET A 162 -26.56 6.20 9.38
C MET A 162 -26.73 7.70 9.66
N SER A 163 -27.78 8.01 10.40
CA SER A 163 -28.13 9.36 10.85
C SER A 163 -28.86 9.29 12.20
N ARG A 164 -28.87 10.41 12.92
CA ARG A 164 -29.46 10.49 14.27
C ARG A 164 -30.94 10.09 14.26
N GLY A 165 -31.35 9.27 15.22
CA GLY A 165 -32.73 8.78 15.35
C GLY A 165 -32.99 7.43 14.69
N HIS A 166 -32.04 6.92 13.91
CA HIS A 166 -32.08 5.52 13.46
C HIS A 166 -31.41 4.61 14.49
N LYS A 167 -32.12 3.55 14.90
CA LYS A 167 -31.67 2.59 15.92
C LYS A 167 -30.26 2.03 15.68
N GLY A 168 -29.89 1.79 14.42
CA GLY A 168 -28.56 1.27 14.07
C GLY A 168 -27.44 2.28 14.37
N PHE A 169 -27.63 3.52 13.94
CA PHE A 169 -26.69 4.61 14.20
C PHE A 169 -26.62 4.98 15.67
N ASP A 170 -27.77 5.10 16.34
CA ASP A 170 -27.82 5.41 17.76
C ASP A 170 -27.12 4.34 18.61
N ARG A 171 -27.20 3.07 18.21
CA ARG A 171 -26.44 1.96 18.83
C ARG A 171 -24.94 2.09 18.62
N LEU A 172 -24.50 2.50 17.42
CA LEU A 172 -23.08 2.77 17.14
C LEU A 172 -22.57 3.94 17.99
N VAL A 173 -23.32 5.05 18.06
CA VAL A 173 -23.00 6.21 18.90
C VAL A 173 -22.94 5.80 20.38
N TYR A 174 -23.90 5.00 20.86
CA TYR A 174 -23.88 4.47 22.22
C TYR A 174 -22.64 3.59 22.48
N ALA A 175 -22.30 2.68 21.56
CA ALA A 175 -21.12 1.84 21.68
C ALA A 175 -19.83 2.67 21.74
N SER A 176 -19.73 3.72 20.90
CA SER A 176 -18.58 4.64 20.92
C SER A 176 -18.41 5.39 22.25
N LYS A 177 -19.49 5.63 22.98
CA LYS A 177 -19.46 6.35 24.26
C LYS A 177 -19.21 5.44 25.47
N ASN A 178 -19.64 4.18 25.42
CA ASN A 178 -19.64 3.29 26.58
C ASN A 178 -18.66 2.12 26.48
N ALA A 179 -18.53 1.52 25.29
CA ALA A 179 -17.70 0.34 25.08
C ALA A 179 -16.34 0.68 24.43
N LEU A 180 -16.35 1.62 23.47
CA LEU A 180 -15.21 2.06 22.66
C LEU A 180 -14.86 3.53 22.94
N ASN A 181 -14.85 3.88 24.22
CA ASN A 181 -14.78 5.27 24.72
C ASN A 181 -13.36 5.81 24.85
N ALA A 182 -12.33 4.98 24.64
CA ALA A 182 -10.95 5.42 24.69
C ALA A 182 -10.64 6.35 23.52
N SER A 183 -9.97 7.47 23.80
CA SER A 183 -9.31 8.27 22.78
C SER A 183 -8.11 7.49 22.24
N THR A 184 -7.92 7.52 20.93
CA THR A 184 -6.77 6.88 20.27
C THR A 184 -6.12 7.87 19.31
N VAL A 185 -4.89 7.57 18.93
CA VAL A 185 -4.18 8.31 17.89
C VAL A 185 -4.71 7.86 16.54
N TRP A 186 -5.01 8.81 15.67
CA TRP A 186 -5.43 8.60 14.30
C TRP A 186 -4.44 9.23 13.34
N LEU A 187 -4.17 8.53 12.24
CA LEU A 187 -3.71 9.14 11.00
C LEU A 187 -4.95 9.55 10.21
N PHE A 188 -4.95 10.77 9.69
CA PHE A 188 -6.04 11.38 8.93
C PHE A 188 -5.50 11.93 7.61
N CYS A 189 -6.12 11.60 6.49
CA CYS A 189 -5.86 12.20 5.18
C CYS A 189 -7.17 12.70 4.59
N ASN A 190 -7.22 13.97 4.19
CA ASN A 190 -8.34 14.53 3.46
C ASN A 190 -8.10 14.32 1.96
N MET A 191 -8.98 13.56 1.32
CA MET A 191 -8.93 13.26 -0.10
C MET A 191 -9.67 14.29 -0.95
N ALA A 192 -10.52 15.09 -0.33
CA ALA A 192 -11.21 16.18 -1.00
C ALA A 192 -10.25 17.34 -1.33
N SER A 193 -10.54 18.05 -2.42
CA SER A 193 -9.77 19.21 -2.86
C SER A 193 -9.92 20.43 -1.93
N THR A 194 -10.92 20.42 -1.04
CA THR A 194 -11.22 21.51 -0.12
C THR A 194 -11.30 20.99 1.31
N THR A 195 -10.84 21.82 2.25
CA THR A 195 -11.03 21.58 3.69
C THR A 195 -12.28 22.36 4.11
N PRO A 196 -13.18 21.77 4.92
CA PRO A 196 -14.33 22.48 5.46
C PRO A 196 -13.91 23.72 6.25
N ASP A 197 -14.74 24.77 6.22
CA ASP A 197 -14.55 26.01 6.99
C ASP A 197 -15.82 26.32 7.80
N PRO A 198 -15.79 26.27 9.14
CA PRO A 198 -14.62 25.94 9.99
C PRO A 198 -14.20 24.47 9.89
N ASP A 199 -12.90 24.17 10.04
CA ASP A 199 -12.38 22.78 10.02
C ASP A 199 -12.74 22.05 11.33
N PRO A 200 -13.64 21.03 11.31
CA PRO A 200 -14.05 20.30 12.51
C PRO A 200 -12.90 19.59 13.24
N LEU A 201 -11.78 19.34 12.55
CA LEU A 201 -10.62 18.70 13.13
C LEU A 201 -9.81 19.66 14.02
N SER A 202 -9.92 20.98 13.82
CA SER A 202 -9.11 22.00 14.49
C SER A 202 -9.24 21.96 16.01
N GLN A 203 -10.43 21.63 16.53
CA GLN A 203 -10.69 21.52 17.97
C GLN A 203 -9.84 20.45 18.67
N HIS A 204 -9.30 19.48 17.90
CA HIS A 204 -8.46 18.39 18.39
C HIS A 204 -6.96 18.66 18.23
N PHE A 205 -6.57 19.88 17.85
CA PHE A 205 -5.17 20.32 17.70
C PHE A 205 -4.30 19.34 16.89
N PRO A 206 -4.67 19.02 15.63
CA PRO A 206 -3.98 18.03 14.82
C PRO A 206 -2.55 18.45 14.48
N SER A 207 -1.63 17.48 14.45
CA SER A 207 -0.25 17.67 13.98
C SER A 207 -0.16 17.33 12.49
N GLY A 208 0.20 18.31 11.65
CA GLY A 208 0.37 18.11 10.21
C GLY A 208 1.73 17.51 9.83
N TYR A 209 1.74 16.63 8.83
CA TYR A 209 2.92 16.01 8.25
C TYR A 209 2.84 16.02 6.73
N THR A 210 3.99 16.22 6.10
CA THR A 210 4.14 16.19 4.63
C THR A 210 5.12 15.08 4.25
N CYS A 211 4.67 14.18 3.37
CA CYS A 211 5.47 13.07 2.85
C CYS A 211 6.44 13.58 1.77
N ASN A 212 7.45 14.36 2.13
CA ASN A 212 8.39 14.93 1.16
C ASN A 212 9.17 13.84 0.39
N PRO A 213 9.39 14.01 -0.92
CA PRO A 213 10.16 13.07 -1.71
C PRO A 213 11.61 12.99 -1.21
N ARG A 214 12.09 11.77 -0.95
CA ARG A 214 13.49 11.49 -0.68
C ARG A 214 14.15 10.98 -1.95
N VAL A 215 15.05 11.79 -2.51
CA VAL A 215 15.74 11.48 -3.76
C VAL A 215 17.13 10.92 -3.48
N MET A 216 17.48 9.82 -4.13
CA MET A 216 18.83 9.27 -4.21
C MET A 216 19.26 9.22 -5.66
N ARG A 217 20.32 9.95 -5.98
CA ARG A 217 20.88 10.03 -7.33
C ARG A 217 22.17 9.23 -7.45
N ASP A 218 22.55 8.97 -8.70
CA ASP A 218 23.85 8.46 -9.11
C ASP A 218 24.21 7.15 -8.39
N VAL A 219 23.21 6.31 -8.11
CA VAL A 219 23.43 5.01 -7.47
C VAL A 219 24.02 4.06 -8.51
N SER A 220 25.32 3.80 -8.40
CA SER A 220 26.05 2.89 -9.28
C SER A 220 25.68 1.44 -8.98
N VAL A 221 24.98 0.79 -9.91
CA VAL A 221 24.48 -0.58 -9.80
C VAL A 221 24.74 -1.36 -11.06
N ILE A 222 24.71 -2.68 -10.96
CA ILE A 222 24.59 -3.56 -12.13
C ILE A 222 23.09 -3.81 -12.35
N ILE A 223 22.62 -3.55 -13.56
CA ILE A 223 21.22 -3.74 -13.95
C ILE A 223 21.09 -5.08 -14.67
N PRO A 224 20.27 -6.03 -14.18
CA PRO A 224 19.98 -7.27 -14.87
C PRO A 224 19.15 -7.01 -16.13
N PRO A 225 19.08 -7.97 -17.08
CA PRO A 225 18.15 -7.87 -18.21
C PRO A 225 16.70 -7.71 -17.70
N LEU A 226 16.07 -6.58 -17.98
CA LEU A 226 14.71 -6.26 -17.48
C LEU A 226 13.58 -6.73 -18.41
N ASN A 227 13.92 -7.37 -19.54
CA ASN A 227 12.95 -7.89 -20.50
C ASN A 227 12.79 -9.40 -20.31
N PRO A 228 11.55 -9.92 -20.20
CA PRO A 228 11.33 -11.36 -20.19
C PRO A 228 11.68 -11.92 -21.57
N GLN A 229 12.64 -12.84 -21.65
CA GLN A 229 12.94 -13.57 -22.89
C GLN A 229 11.95 -14.73 -23.04
N LEU A 230 10.74 -14.42 -23.48
CA LEU A 230 9.67 -15.39 -23.67
C LEU A 230 9.88 -16.12 -25.00
N ASP A 231 10.59 -17.25 -24.98
CA ASP A 231 10.66 -18.16 -26.14
C ASP A 231 9.33 -18.90 -26.34
N SER A 232 8.85 -18.95 -27.58
CA SER A 232 7.47 -19.32 -27.94
C SER A 232 7.12 -20.82 -27.93
N THR A 233 7.59 -21.60 -26.95
CA THR A 233 7.18 -23.02 -26.78
C THR A 233 6.08 -23.16 -25.70
N ILE A 234 5.32 -24.24 -25.62
CA ILE A 234 3.99 -24.20 -24.94
C ILE A 234 4.05 -24.43 -23.42
N LEU A 235 5.15 -24.96 -22.87
CA LEU A 235 5.28 -25.28 -21.42
C LEU A 235 6.54 -24.70 -20.75
N GLY A 236 7.64 -24.45 -21.49
CA GLY A 236 8.85 -23.76 -20.98
C GLY A 236 8.68 -22.28 -20.60
N PRO A 237 7.89 -21.44 -21.30
CA PRO A 237 7.86 -20.01 -21.03
C PRO A 237 7.21 -19.62 -19.70
N ILE A 238 6.46 -20.52 -19.05
CA ILE A 238 5.86 -20.22 -17.74
C ILE A 238 6.92 -20.34 -16.64
N GLU A 239 7.68 -21.44 -16.60
CA GLU A 239 8.74 -21.65 -15.60
C GLU A 239 9.88 -20.64 -15.79
N ASP A 240 10.27 -20.37 -17.04
CA ASP A 240 11.29 -19.36 -17.37
C ASP A 240 10.83 -17.96 -16.96
N PHE A 241 9.55 -17.63 -17.18
CA PHE A 241 8.98 -16.36 -16.75
C PHE A 241 8.85 -16.25 -15.22
N GLU A 242 8.50 -17.32 -14.52
CA GLU A 242 8.43 -17.33 -13.06
C GLU A 242 9.82 -17.13 -12.42
N SER A 243 10.85 -17.79 -12.94
CA SER A 243 12.25 -17.60 -12.49
C SER A 243 12.68 -16.15 -12.73
N PHE A 244 12.52 -15.67 -13.96
CA PHE A 244 12.81 -14.28 -14.33
C PHE A 244 12.08 -13.29 -13.41
N ALA A 245 10.77 -13.47 -13.21
CA ALA A 245 9.97 -12.55 -12.42
C ALA A 245 10.40 -12.56 -10.95
N THR A 246 10.78 -13.71 -10.40
CA THR A 246 11.29 -13.84 -9.03
C THR A 246 12.63 -13.12 -8.88
N GLU A 247 13.57 -13.37 -9.79
CA GLU A 247 14.89 -12.76 -9.83
C GLU A 247 14.85 -11.23 -9.95
N ILE A 248 14.00 -10.71 -10.84
CA ILE A 248 13.83 -9.26 -11.04
C ILE A 248 13.14 -8.61 -9.84
N TYR A 249 12.14 -9.27 -9.23
CA TYR A 249 11.52 -8.74 -8.02
C TYR A 249 12.47 -8.70 -6.83
N GLU A 250 13.31 -9.73 -6.67
CA GLU A 250 14.37 -9.75 -5.66
C GLU A 250 15.37 -8.60 -5.88
N TRP A 251 15.86 -8.43 -7.12
CA TRP A 251 16.75 -7.32 -7.46
C TRP A 251 16.13 -5.95 -7.19
N LEU A 252 14.88 -5.71 -7.62
CA LEU A 252 14.15 -4.47 -7.33
C LEU A 252 14.00 -4.23 -5.83
N SER A 253 13.74 -5.30 -5.07
CA SER A 253 13.66 -5.23 -3.61
C SER A 253 15.00 -4.83 -3.00
N LEU A 254 16.13 -5.36 -3.49
CA LEU A 254 17.47 -4.97 -3.05
C LEU A 254 17.80 -3.51 -3.38
N VAL A 255 17.33 -2.99 -4.52
CA VAL A 255 17.40 -1.55 -4.85
C VAL A 255 16.60 -0.73 -3.84
N ARG A 256 15.39 -1.16 -3.49
CA ARG A 256 14.55 -0.50 -2.49
C ARG A 256 15.14 -0.57 -1.08
N LEU A 257 15.89 -1.61 -0.76
CA LEU A 257 16.64 -1.74 0.49
C LEU A 257 17.99 -1.02 0.48
N GLN A 258 18.42 -0.47 -0.66
CA GLN A 258 19.76 0.11 -0.84
C GLN A 258 20.87 -0.88 -0.49
N SER A 259 20.65 -2.16 -0.83
CA SER A 259 21.58 -3.22 -0.50
C SER A 259 22.92 -3.01 -1.20
N PRO A 260 24.06 -3.24 -0.52
CA PRO A 260 25.36 -3.18 -1.18
C PRO A 260 25.57 -4.34 -2.16
N ARG A 261 24.67 -5.34 -2.22
CA ARG A 261 24.79 -6.52 -3.11
C ARG A 261 24.54 -6.23 -4.59
N ILE A 262 23.93 -5.09 -4.89
CA ILE A 262 23.65 -4.66 -6.27
C ILE A 262 24.66 -3.62 -6.77
N GLN A 263 25.58 -3.17 -5.91
CA GLN A 263 26.55 -2.13 -6.25
C GLN A 263 27.63 -2.69 -7.18
N LEU A 264 28.12 -1.83 -8.09
CA LEU A 264 29.24 -2.19 -8.93
C LEU A 264 30.49 -2.42 -8.07
N GLY A 265 31.16 -3.55 -8.28
CA GLY A 265 32.39 -3.91 -7.57
C GLY A 265 32.16 -4.48 -6.17
N ASP A 266 30.96 -4.99 -5.88
CA ASP A 266 30.74 -5.75 -4.65
C ASP A 266 31.66 -6.99 -4.60
N GLN A 267 32.35 -7.17 -3.47
CA GLN A 267 33.30 -8.25 -3.21
C GLN A 267 32.94 -9.00 -1.93
N ILE A 268 31.68 -9.42 -1.81
CA ILE A 268 31.26 -10.22 -0.66
C ILE A 268 31.87 -11.62 -0.71
N ASP A 269 32.28 -12.12 0.46
CA ASP A 269 32.64 -13.52 0.62
C ASP A 269 31.44 -14.41 0.25
N PRO A 270 31.56 -15.33 -0.72
CA PRO A 270 30.49 -16.25 -1.10
C PRO A 270 29.99 -17.14 0.06
N TYR A 271 30.79 -17.32 1.12
CA TYR A 271 30.34 -17.97 2.35
C TYR A 271 29.28 -17.17 3.10
N LEU A 272 29.34 -15.83 3.03
CA LEU A 272 28.39 -14.93 3.69
C LEU A 272 27.15 -14.65 2.84
N CYS A 273 27.32 -14.50 1.52
CA CYS A 273 26.23 -14.17 0.62
C CYS A 273 26.45 -14.81 -0.75
N ARG A 274 25.46 -15.60 -1.19
CA ARG A 274 25.47 -16.25 -2.51
C ARG A 274 24.61 -15.54 -3.55
N TYR A 275 23.97 -14.44 -3.18
CA TYR A 275 23.19 -13.64 -4.12
C TYR A 275 24.10 -13.18 -5.26
N GLN A 276 23.63 -13.38 -6.48
CA GLN A 276 24.26 -12.90 -7.71
C GLN A 276 23.21 -12.15 -8.51
N ILE A 277 23.66 -11.13 -9.23
CA ILE A 277 22.76 -10.32 -10.04
C ILE A 277 22.33 -11.15 -11.26
N PRO A 278 21.04 -11.18 -11.61
CA PRO A 278 20.56 -11.99 -12.71
C PRO A 278 21.20 -11.62 -14.05
N GLY A 279 21.60 -12.64 -14.81
CA GLY A 279 22.12 -12.50 -16.18
C GLY A 279 23.58 -12.03 -16.30
N PRO A 280 24.10 -11.93 -17.53
CA PRO A 280 25.53 -11.75 -17.82
C PRO A 280 25.99 -10.28 -17.74
N SER A 281 25.21 -9.39 -17.11
CA SER A 281 25.51 -7.96 -17.11
C SER A 281 26.65 -7.66 -16.14
N GLU A 282 27.81 -7.22 -16.66
CA GLU A 282 28.94 -6.78 -15.83
C GLU A 282 29.14 -5.26 -15.87
N GLN A 283 28.39 -4.57 -16.73
CA GLN A 283 28.57 -3.13 -16.93
C GLN A 283 27.75 -2.32 -15.92
N GLY A 284 28.44 -1.46 -15.20
CA GLY A 284 27.81 -0.52 -14.28
C GLY A 284 26.91 0.47 -15.00
N SER A 285 25.74 0.69 -14.42
CA SER A 285 24.81 1.74 -14.80
C SER A 285 24.45 2.55 -13.56
N LYS A 286 23.85 3.72 -13.78
CA LYS A 286 23.39 4.57 -12.69
C LYS A 286 21.87 4.63 -12.67
N ILE A 287 21.30 4.49 -11.48
CA ILE A 287 19.87 4.65 -11.24
C ILE A 287 19.61 5.81 -10.28
N CYS A 288 18.40 6.34 -10.38
CA CYS A 288 17.83 7.25 -9.40
C CYS A 288 16.65 6.57 -8.71
N LYS A 289 16.52 6.80 -7.40
CA LYS A 289 15.39 6.35 -6.60
C LYS A 289 14.72 7.53 -5.92
N ILE A 290 13.40 7.60 -6.00
CA ILE A 290 12.57 8.58 -5.30
C ILE A 290 11.62 7.85 -4.38
N SER A 291 11.60 8.20 -3.10
CA SER A 291 10.78 7.55 -2.08
C SER A 291 9.87 8.55 -1.37
N TRP A 292 8.60 8.21 -1.23
CA TRP A 292 7.64 8.90 -0.38
C TRP A 292 7.22 7.95 0.73
N GLN A 293 7.16 8.44 1.97
CA GLN A 293 6.81 7.64 3.13
C GLN A 293 5.94 8.44 4.11
N GLY A 294 4.87 7.82 4.60
CA GLY A 294 3.93 8.41 5.55
C GLY A 294 2.55 7.77 5.41
N PHE A 295 1.47 8.56 5.48
CA PHE A 295 0.11 8.07 5.24
C PHE A 295 -0.38 8.60 3.90
N ILE A 296 -0.35 7.73 2.88
CA ILE A 296 -0.56 8.07 1.48
C ILE A 296 -1.83 7.39 0.99
N SER A 297 -2.64 8.13 0.24
CA SER A 297 -3.84 7.59 -0.38
C SER A 297 -3.55 6.73 -1.62
N PRO A 298 -4.35 5.69 -1.88
CA PRO A 298 -4.26 4.91 -3.12
C PRO A 298 -4.42 5.76 -4.39
N SER A 299 -5.30 6.77 -4.37
CA SER A 299 -5.51 7.67 -5.52
C SER A 299 -4.27 8.51 -5.84
N TRP A 300 -3.60 9.08 -4.83
CA TRP A 300 -2.34 9.79 -5.04
C TRP A 300 -1.26 8.89 -5.66
N ALA A 301 -1.14 7.64 -5.21
CA ALA A 301 -0.17 6.69 -5.77
C ALA A 301 -0.50 6.35 -7.23
N ARG A 302 -1.79 6.19 -7.55
CA ARG A 302 -2.27 6.02 -8.92
C ARG A 302 -1.89 7.19 -9.81
N GLU A 303 -2.11 8.42 -9.34
CA GLU A 303 -1.78 9.61 -10.12
C GLU A 303 -0.27 9.81 -10.29
N ILE A 304 0.56 9.42 -9.32
CA ILE A 304 2.02 9.38 -9.52
C ILE A 304 2.39 8.45 -10.67
N LEU A 305 1.79 7.27 -10.75
CA LEU A 305 2.03 6.36 -11.87
C LEU A 305 1.64 6.99 -13.21
N VAL A 306 0.50 7.70 -13.28
CA VAL A 306 0.09 8.47 -14.46
C VAL A 306 1.16 9.51 -14.82
N ASP A 307 1.66 10.24 -13.82
CA ASP A 307 2.66 11.28 -14.03
C ASP A 307 4.00 10.74 -14.51
N VAL A 308 4.45 9.60 -13.95
CA VAL A 308 5.64 8.87 -14.36
C VAL A 308 5.54 8.42 -15.81
N ILE A 309 4.44 7.74 -16.17
CA ILE A 309 4.22 7.24 -17.53
C ILE A 309 4.20 8.39 -18.54
N SER A 310 3.60 9.52 -18.17
CA SER A 310 3.47 10.70 -19.05
C SER A 310 4.78 11.48 -19.19
N ALA A 311 5.64 11.51 -18.16
CA ALA A 311 6.89 12.26 -18.17
C ALA A 311 8.04 11.50 -18.83
N LEU A 312 8.05 10.17 -18.70
CA LEU A 312 9.15 9.35 -19.20
C LEU A 312 8.99 9.01 -20.69
N PRO A 313 10.08 9.05 -21.48
CA PRO A 313 10.07 8.53 -22.85
C PRO A 313 9.58 7.09 -22.90
N SER A 314 8.91 6.74 -24.00
CA SER A 314 8.21 5.46 -24.14
C SER A 314 9.13 4.24 -24.00
N LYS A 315 10.41 4.36 -24.40
CA LYS A 315 11.41 3.28 -24.32
C LYS A 315 12.12 3.17 -22.97
N THR A 316 11.96 4.16 -22.09
CA THR A 316 12.67 4.21 -20.81
C THR A 316 12.02 3.26 -19.81
N TRP A 317 12.78 2.38 -19.17
CA TRP A 317 12.23 1.53 -18.12
C TRP A 317 12.02 2.32 -16.82
N PHE A 318 11.06 1.88 -16.01
CA PHE A 318 10.90 2.36 -14.63
C PHE A 318 10.30 1.25 -13.78
N SER A 319 10.56 1.29 -12.48
CA SER A 319 9.83 0.50 -11.49
C SER A 319 9.13 1.41 -10.49
N PHE A 320 7.84 1.20 -10.28
CA PHE A 320 7.05 1.90 -9.28
C PHE A 320 6.44 0.89 -8.31
N SER A 321 6.73 1.06 -7.02
CA SER A 321 6.32 0.15 -5.95
C SER A 321 5.54 0.88 -4.89
N THR A 322 4.44 0.28 -4.40
CA THR A 322 3.66 0.77 -3.26
C THR A 322 3.55 -0.32 -2.19
N THR A 323 3.84 0.03 -0.95
CA THR A 323 3.74 -0.86 0.22
C THR A 323 2.71 -0.31 1.19
N THR A 324 1.74 -1.12 1.60
CA THR A 324 0.71 -0.71 2.56
C THR A 324 1.23 -0.69 3.99
N PHE A 325 0.44 -0.18 4.93
CA PHE A 325 0.68 -0.44 6.35
C PHE A 325 0.63 -1.95 6.64
N SER A 326 1.43 -2.39 7.62
CA SER A 326 1.52 -3.78 8.02
C SER A 326 0.21 -4.25 8.63
N LYS A 327 -0.21 -5.46 8.28
CA LYS A 327 -1.41 -6.12 8.80
C LYS A 327 -0.99 -7.34 9.62
N GLY A 328 -1.75 -7.60 10.67
CA GLY A 328 -1.60 -8.79 11.50
C GLY A 328 -0.32 -8.89 12.34
N MET A 329 -0.13 -10.05 12.98
CA MET A 329 0.96 -10.31 13.93
C MET A 329 2.33 -10.49 13.27
N ALA A 330 2.37 -11.05 12.06
CA ALA A 330 3.61 -11.24 11.30
C ALA A 330 4.15 -9.91 10.73
N GLY A 331 3.34 -8.85 10.77
CA GLY A 331 3.67 -7.56 10.19
C GLY A 331 3.64 -7.59 8.66
N ASP A 332 2.86 -8.49 8.05
CA ASP A 332 2.82 -8.64 6.60
C ASP A 332 2.24 -7.39 5.94
N ASN A 333 2.94 -6.85 4.95
CA ASN A 333 2.47 -5.74 4.14
C ASN A 333 1.92 -6.26 2.82
N SER A 334 0.88 -5.64 2.29
CA SER A 334 0.55 -5.81 0.89
C SER A 334 1.46 -4.92 0.06
N GLU A 335 1.92 -5.42 -1.08
CA GLU A 335 2.78 -4.68 -1.99
C GLU A 335 2.27 -4.81 -3.42
N CYS A 336 2.39 -3.73 -4.18
CA CYS A 336 2.24 -3.74 -5.63
C CYS A 336 3.52 -3.13 -6.23
N THR A 337 4.22 -3.88 -7.07
CA THR A 337 5.38 -3.39 -7.82
C THR A 337 5.09 -3.51 -9.30
N ILE A 338 5.29 -2.44 -10.06
CA ILE A 338 5.03 -2.34 -11.49
C ILE A 338 6.34 -1.98 -12.18
N LEU A 339 6.75 -2.75 -13.19
CA LEU A 339 7.90 -2.51 -14.03
C LEU A 339 7.42 -2.26 -15.46
N ARG A 340 7.82 -1.15 -16.07
CA ARG A 340 7.79 -0.98 -17.53
C ARG A 340 9.13 -1.46 -18.09
N PRO A 341 9.18 -2.55 -18.88
CA PRO A 341 10.42 -3.05 -19.45
C PRO A 341 11.04 -2.08 -20.48
N PRO A 342 12.37 -2.10 -20.67
CA PRO A 342 13.04 -1.23 -21.63
C PRO A 342 12.66 -1.58 -23.07
N GLY A 343 12.34 -0.56 -23.88
CA GLY A 343 11.99 -0.74 -25.29
C GLY A 343 10.57 -1.23 -25.58
N SER A 344 9.78 -1.57 -24.56
CA SER A 344 8.40 -2.06 -24.68
C SER A 344 7.40 -1.07 -24.04
N PRO A 345 7.02 0.02 -24.75
CA PRO A 345 6.30 1.14 -24.15
C PRO A 345 4.89 0.82 -23.66
N GLY A 346 4.27 -0.20 -24.26
CA GLY A 346 2.95 -0.67 -23.90
C GLY A 346 2.97 -1.81 -22.91
N GLU A 347 4.12 -2.39 -22.56
CA GLU A 347 4.15 -3.58 -21.70
C GLU A 347 4.44 -3.23 -20.25
N TYR A 348 3.95 -4.08 -19.35
CA TYR A 348 4.29 -4.02 -17.94
C TYR A 348 4.36 -5.41 -17.32
N ILE A 349 5.18 -5.51 -16.28
CA ILE A 349 5.21 -6.65 -15.37
C ILE A 349 4.80 -6.12 -14.00
N MET A 350 3.86 -6.79 -13.35
CA MET A 350 3.35 -6.39 -12.05
C MET A 350 3.43 -7.56 -11.07
N TRP A 351 3.98 -7.29 -9.89
CA TRP A 351 3.99 -8.18 -8.73
C TRP A 351 2.99 -7.68 -7.70
N GLU A 352 2.14 -8.58 -7.23
CA GLU A 352 1.13 -8.34 -6.20
C GLU A 352 1.39 -9.27 -5.02
N VAL A 353 1.97 -8.73 -3.95
CA VAL A 353 2.11 -9.45 -2.68
C VAL A 353 0.91 -9.10 -1.83
N LYS A 354 0.11 -10.12 -1.47
CA LYS A 354 -1.04 -9.93 -0.58
C LYS A 354 -0.67 -10.36 0.84
N ALA A 355 -0.77 -9.42 1.78
CA ALA A 355 -0.70 -9.73 3.20
C ALA A 355 -1.83 -10.71 3.57
N HIS A 356 -1.57 -11.57 4.56
CA HIS A 356 -2.60 -12.44 5.10
C HIS A 356 -3.65 -11.59 5.86
N GLU A 357 -4.93 -11.93 5.71
CA GLU A 357 -6.04 -11.30 6.44
C GLU A 357 -6.38 -11.98 7.76
#